data_AF-A0A533Z4M1-F1
#
_entry.id   AF-A0A533Z4M1-F1
#
_cell.length_a   1.000
_cell.length_b   1.000
_cell.length_c   1.000
_cell.angle_alpha   90.00
_cell.angle_beta   90.00
_cell.angle_gamma   90.00
#
_symmetry.space_group_name_H-M   'P 1'
#
loop_
_entity.id
_entity.type
_entity.pdbx_description
1 polymer ?
#
loop_
_entity_poly.entity_id
_entity_poly.type
_entity_poly.pdbx_seq_one_letter_code
_entity_poly.pdbx_strand_id
1 'polypeptide(L)'
;MKERDPEKLQLLYERFRDVCLVEKEVWYEIFMPRDVKDGVRLTNVQDRYKVVLEKPEVESVLEANIPMGPKAMDAAIAEFKDSISFIKE
;
A
#
# COMPACT_ATOMS: atom_id res chain seq x y z
N MET A 1 -0.42 -6.06 12.99
CA MET A 1 -1.82 -6.54 12.91
C MET A 1 -2.30 -6.43 11.47
N LYS A 2 -2.96 -7.45 10.87
CA LYS A 2 -3.48 -7.32 9.48
C LYS A 2 -4.62 -6.31 9.45
N GLU A 3 -4.50 -5.28 8.61
CA GLU A 3 -5.56 -4.29 8.44
C GLU A 3 -6.74 -4.91 7.69
N ARG A 4 -7.95 -4.63 8.17
CA ARG A 4 -9.21 -5.18 7.65
C ARG A 4 -10.25 -4.10 7.39
N ASP A 5 -9.99 -2.88 7.84
CA ASP A 5 -10.85 -1.74 7.61
C ASP A 5 -10.90 -1.41 6.10
N PRO A 6 -12.08 -1.46 5.45
CA PRO A 6 -12.21 -1.19 4.02
C PRO A 6 -11.76 0.21 3.61
N GLU A 7 -12.02 1.22 4.45
CA GLU A 7 -11.67 2.61 4.16
C GLU A 7 -10.15 2.78 4.20
N LYS A 8 -9.51 2.21 5.22
CA LYS A 8 -8.04 2.23 5.31
C LYS A 8 -7.39 1.39 4.23
N LEU A 9 -7.95 0.22 3.91
CA LEU A 9 -7.44 -0.62 2.83
C LEU A 9 -7.44 0.14 1.51
N GLN A 10 -8.50 0.88 1.19
CA GLN A 10 -8.54 1.72 0.00
C GLN A 10 -7.41 2.75 -0.02
N LEU A 11 -7.22 3.49 1.08
CA LEU A 11 -6.09 4.43 1.23
C LEU A 11 -4.73 3.73 1.10
N LEU A 12 -4.55 2.54 1.68
CA LEU A 12 -3.31 1.77 1.60
C LEU A 12 -3.04 1.33 0.16
N TYR A 13 -4.05 0.91 -0.60
CA TYR A 13 -3.90 0.60 -2.02
C TYR A 13 -3.49 1.81 -2.85
N GLU A 14 -4.10 2.97 -2.60
CA GLU A 14 -3.74 4.21 -3.27
C GLU A 14 -2.29 4.60 -2.99
N ARG A 15 -1.88 4.53 -1.71
CA ARG A 15 -0.50 4.80 -1.29
C ARG A 15 0.47 3.78 -1.84
N PHE A 16 0.10 2.51 -1.81
CA PHE A 16 0.91 1.43 -2.36
C PHE A 16 1.19 1.67 -3.83
N ARG A 17 0.18 1.97 -4.64
CA ARG A 17 0.35 2.35 -6.05
C ARG A 17 1.33 3.51 -6.21
N ASP A 18 1.16 4.59 -5.45
CA ASP A 18 2.04 5.76 -5.55
C ASP A 18 3.49 5.39 -5.23
N VAL A 19 3.71 4.61 -4.18
CA VAL A 19 5.05 4.13 -3.79
C VAL A 19 5.62 3.18 -4.84
N CYS A 20 4.82 2.28 -5.41
CA CYS A 20 5.25 1.40 -6.51
C CYS A 20 5.77 2.22 -7.71
N LEU A 21 5.12 3.35 -8.03
CA LEU A 21 5.49 4.21 -9.15
C LEU A 21 6.69 5.13 -8.85
N VAL A 22 6.89 5.49 -7.59
CA VAL A 22 7.99 6.35 -7.16
C VAL A 22 9.26 5.54 -6.89
N GLU A 23 9.16 4.49 -6.08
CA GLU A 23 10.32 3.75 -5.58
C GLU A 23 9.97 2.30 -5.24
N LYS A 24 10.28 1.40 -6.18
CA LYS A 24 10.01 -0.03 -6.05
C LYS A 24 10.76 -0.72 -4.91
N GLU A 25 11.83 -0.14 -4.40
CA GLU A 25 12.59 -0.76 -3.31
C GLU A 25 11.86 -0.67 -1.96
N VAL A 26 10.99 0.33 -1.81
CA VAL A 26 10.27 0.60 -0.55
C VAL A 26 8.77 0.33 -0.62
N TRP A 27 8.25 -0.19 -1.75
CA TRP A 27 6.84 -0.58 -1.88
C TRP A 27 6.36 -1.62 -0.85
N TYR A 28 7.28 -2.38 -0.25
CA TYR A 28 7.00 -3.31 0.84
C TYR A 28 6.69 -2.63 2.17
N GLU A 29 7.01 -1.34 2.30
CA GLU A 29 6.81 -0.54 3.50
C GLU A 29 6.12 0.77 3.14
N ILE A 30 4.81 0.82 3.37
CA ILE A 30 4.03 2.03 3.14
C ILE A 30 3.77 2.76 4.44
N PHE A 31 3.89 4.08 4.39
CA PHE A 31 3.67 4.96 5.52
C PHE A 31 2.39 5.72 5.31
N MET A 32 1.44 5.58 6.23
CA MET A 32 0.19 6.34 6.12
C MET A 32 0.45 7.83 6.42
N PRO A 33 -0.17 8.74 5.63
CA PRO A 33 -0.13 10.15 5.92
C PRO A 33 -0.81 10.41 7.28
N ARG A 34 -0.29 11.39 8.01
CA ARG A 34 -0.78 11.75 9.34
C ARG A 34 -2.27 12.10 9.25
N ASP A 35 -3.08 11.47 10.11
CA ASP A 35 -4.45 11.91 10.33
C ASP A 35 -4.38 13.21 11.17
N VAL A 36 -4.25 14.35 10.49
CA VAL A 36 -4.20 15.66 11.14
C VAL A 36 -5.63 16.04 11.54
N LYS A 37 -6.24 15.29 12.46
CA LYS A 37 -7.46 15.76 13.12
C LYS A 37 -7.07 16.79 14.17
N ASP A 38 -7.49 18.01 13.92
CA ASP A 38 -7.36 19.19 14.76
C ASP A 38 -7.39 18.90 16.28
N GLY A 39 -6.35 19.37 16.98
CA GLY A 39 -6.52 19.87 18.34
C GLY A 39 -5.98 19.04 19.50
N VAL A 40 -5.69 17.74 19.37
CA VAL A 40 -5.15 16.95 20.49
C VAL A 40 -3.98 16.09 20.02
N ARG A 41 -2.78 16.33 20.58
CA ARG A 41 -1.58 15.50 20.39
C ARG A 41 -1.80 14.11 21.01
N LEU A 42 -2.55 13.26 20.33
CA LEU A 42 -2.64 11.84 20.64
C LEU A 42 -1.49 11.15 19.92
N THR A 43 -0.39 10.92 20.65
CA THR A 43 0.76 10.04 20.34
C THR A 43 1.34 10.15 18.93
N ASN A 44 2.59 10.61 18.80
CA ASN A 44 3.43 10.74 17.59
C ASN A 44 3.65 9.43 16.76
N VAL A 45 2.62 8.65 16.46
CA VAL A 45 2.76 7.36 15.78
C VAL A 45 2.32 7.53 14.34
N GLN A 46 3.29 7.56 13.43
CA GLN A 46 3.03 7.36 12.01
C GLN A 46 2.76 5.88 11.79
N ASP A 47 1.57 5.54 11.31
CA ASP A 47 1.24 4.14 11.08
C ASP A 47 2.06 3.62 9.88
N ARG A 48 2.92 2.64 10.15
CA ARG A 48 3.68 1.89 9.14
C ARG A 48 2.92 0.61 8.82
N TYR A 49 2.79 0.32 7.53
CA TYR A 49 2.22 -0.93 7.06
C TYR A 49 3.24 -1.64 6.18
N LYS A 50 3.49 -2.90 6.54
CA LYS A 50 4.24 -3.83 5.72
C LYS A 50 3.30 -4.48 4.71
N VAL A 51 3.65 -4.40 3.44
CA VAL A 51 2.94 -5.08 2.35
C VAL A 51 3.49 -6.49 2.24
N VAL A 52 2.61 -7.47 2.35
CA VAL A 52 2.92 -8.88 2.19
C VAL A 52 2.21 -9.36 0.93
N LEU A 53 3.02 -9.73 -0.07
CA LEU A 53 2.54 -10.38 -1.28
C LEU A 53 2.58 -11.90 -1.04
N GLU A 54 1.41 -12.54 -1.07
CA GLU A 54 1.33 -14.00 -0.84
C GLU A 54 1.85 -14.82 -2.02
N LYS A 55 1.87 -14.22 -3.22
CA LYS A 55 2.33 -14.85 -4.44
C LYS A 55 3.50 -14.08 -5.05
N PRO A 56 4.59 -14.74 -5.44
CA PRO A 56 5.73 -14.09 -6.11
C PRO A 56 5.35 -13.57 -7.50
N GLU A 57 4.31 -14.12 -8.13
CA GLU A 57 3.78 -13.64 -9.41
C GLU A 57 3.26 -12.20 -9.31
N VAL A 58 2.70 -11.81 -8.16
CA VAL A 58 2.17 -10.46 -7.93
C VAL A 58 3.30 -9.44 -8.01
N GLU A 59 4.44 -9.76 -7.42
CA GLU A 59 5.65 -8.93 -7.46
C GLU A 59 6.06 -8.67 -8.91
N SER A 60 6.21 -9.74 -9.70
CA SER A 60 6.60 -9.63 -11.11
C SER A 60 5.59 -8.84 -11.95
N VAL A 61 4.29 -9.02 -11.69
CA VAL A 61 3.24 -8.26 -12.38
C VAL A 61 3.30 -6.79 -12.01
N LEU A 62 3.38 -6.46 -10.73
CA LEU A 62 3.44 -5.07 -10.29
C LEU A 62 4.69 -4.38 -10.87
N GLU A 63 5.86 -5.02 -10.81
CA GLU A 63 7.09 -4.49 -11.42
C GLU A 63 6.95 -4.22 -12.92
N ALA A 64 6.34 -5.15 -13.67
CA ALA A 64 6.09 -4.97 -15.10
C ALA A 64 5.10 -3.83 -15.40
N ASN A 65 4.20 -3.53 -14.45
CA ASN A 65 3.22 -2.46 -14.57
C ASN A 65 3.73 -1.08 -14.09
N ILE A 66 4.84 -1.00 -13.33
CA ILE A 66 5.48 0.27 -12.92
C ILE A 66 5.69 1.20 -14.12
N PRO A 67 6.38 0.79 -15.21
CA PRO A 67 6.61 1.67 -16.36
C PRO A 67 5.33 1.98 -17.17
N MET A 68 4.26 1.20 -16.98
CA MET A 68 2.97 1.43 -17.65
C MET A 68 2.14 2.53 -16.97
N GLY A 69 2.53 2.93 -15.75
CA GLY A 69 1.93 4.02 -15.01
C GLY A 69 0.70 3.63 -14.16
N PRO A 70 0.03 4.62 -13.55
CA PRO A 70 -0.94 4.40 -12.47
C PRO A 70 -2.17 3.58 -12.88
N LYS A 71 -2.67 3.73 -14.11
CA LYS A 71 -3.84 2.98 -14.59
C LYS A 71 -3.58 1.46 -14.65
N ALA A 72 -2.39 1.08 -15.11
CA ALA A 72 -2.01 -0.31 -15.23
C ALA A 72 -1.72 -0.92 -13.85
N MET A 73 -1.09 -0.14 -12.97
CA MET A 73 -0.88 -0.50 -11.57
C MET A 73 -2.20 -0.72 -10.81
N ASP A 74 -3.19 0.17 -10.98
CA ASP A 74 -4.52 0.00 -10.39
C ASP A 74 -5.20 -1.30 -10.85
N ALA A 75 -5.09 -1.61 -12.15
CA ALA A 75 -5.65 -2.84 -12.68
C ALA A 75 -4.99 -4.09 -12.07
N ALA A 76 -3.65 -4.10 -11.98
CA ALA A 76 -2.91 -5.18 -11.34
C ALA A 76 -3.28 -5.31 -9.85
N ILE A 77 -3.29 -4.21 -9.10
CA ILE A 77 -3.66 -4.23 -7.67
C ILE A 77 -5.10 -4.75 -7.49
N ALA A 78 -6.03 -4.37 -8.36
CA ALA A 78 -7.41 -4.84 -8.30
C ALA A 78 -7.51 -6.36 -8.59
N GLU A 79 -6.73 -6.86 -9.54
CA GLU A 79 -6.68 -8.29 -9.88
C GLU A 79 -6.04 -9.13 -8.76
N PHE A 80 -5.03 -8.59 -8.09
CA PHE A 80 -4.28 -9.27 -7.03
C PHE A 80 -4.68 -8.84 -5.62
N LYS A 81 -5.82 -8.16 -5.45
CA LYS A 81 -6.30 -7.61 -4.17
C LYS A 81 -6.35 -8.67 -3.06
N ASP A 82 -6.72 -9.90 -3.40
CA ASP A 82 -6.79 -11.03 -2.46
C ASP A 82 -5.41 -11.58 -2.07
N SER A 83 -4.38 -11.34 -2.90
CA SER A 83 -3.00 -11.78 -2.67
C SER A 83 -2.12 -10.69 -2.02
N ILE A 84 -2.67 -9.48 -1.83
CA ILE A 84 -1.98 -8.35 -1.19
C ILE A 84 -2.53 -8.19 0.23
N SER A 85 -1.65 -8.32 1.22
CA SER A 85 -1.99 -8.18 2.64
C SER A 85 -1.22 -7.01 3.25
N PHE A 86 -1.91 -6.11 3.95
CA PHE A 86 -1.27 -5.04 4.70
C PHE A 86 -1.19 -5.39 6.18
N ILE A 87 0.02 -5.42 6.73
CA ILE A 87 0.29 -5.69 8.14
C ILE A 87 0.78 -4.41 8.79
N LYS A 88 -0.01 -3.84 9.70
CA LYS A 88 0.43 -2.74 10.55
C LYS A 88 1.58 -3.20 11.46
N GLU A 89 2.71 -2.52 11.39
CA GLU A 89 3.82 -2.63 12.34
C GLU A 89 3.62 -1.73 13.57
#